data_AF-A0A0T5NR01-F1
#
_entry.id   AF-A0A0T5NR01-F1
#
_cell.length_a   1.000
_cell.length_b   1.000
_cell.length_c   1.000
_cell.angle_alpha   90.00
_cell.angle_beta   90.00
_cell.angle_gamma   90.00
#
_symmetry.space_group_name_H-M   'P 1'
#
loop_
_entity.id
_entity.type
_entity.pdbx_description
1 polymer ?
#
loop_
_entity_poly.entity_id
_entity_poly.type
_entity_poly.pdbx_seq_one_letter_code
_entity_poly.pdbx_strand_id
1 'polypeptide(L)' 'MTQRGRPKSDTTGVMLRLHEDMLRIIDAERERRPDMPSRPEMIRRVLAEWAEKKIQDSEK' A
#
# COMPACT_ATOMS: atom_id res chain seq x y z
N MET A 1 -1.08 29.42 -19.07
CA MET A 1 -1.51 28.69 -17.85
C MET A 1 -1.11 27.24 -18.06
N THR A 2 -0.04 26.78 -17.40
CA THR A 2 0.47 25.41 -17.58
C THR A 2 -0.54 24.44 -17.01
N GLN A 3 -1.27 23.72 -17.88
CA GLN A 3 -2.02 22.53 -17.50
C GLN A 3 -1.02 21.54 -16.94
N ARG A 4 -0.88 21.54 -15.61
CA ARG A 4 -0.12 20.56 -14.87
C ARG A 4 -0.91 19.27 -15.02
N GLY A 5 -0.60 18.51 -16.08
CA GLY A 5 -1.21 17.22 -16.34
C GLY A 5 -1.19 16.45 -15.04
N ARG A 6 -2.37 16.13 -14.50
CA ARG A 6 -2.46 15.19 -13.39
C ARG A 6 -1.71 13.95 -13.86
N PRO A 7 -0.64 13.51 -13.20
CA PRO A 7 -0.08 12.21 -13.53
C PRO A 7 -1.25 11.22 -13.49
N LYS A 8 -1.47 10.47 -14.57
CA LYS A 8 -2.40 9.35 -14.57
C LYS A 8 -1.84 8.33 -13.58
N SER A 9 -2.13 8.52 -12.30
CA SER A 9 -2.08 7.41 -11.37
C SER A 9 -3.41 6.69 -11.57
N ASP A 10 -3.37 5.57 -12.28
CA ASP A 10 -4.41 4.53 -12.35
C ASP A 10 -4.63 3.92 -10.94
N THR A 11 -4.86 4.77 -9.96
CA THR A 11 -4.99 4.42 -8.56
C THR A 11 -6.21 5.16 -8.02
N THR A 12 -7.20 4.39 -7.60
CA THR A 12 -8.37 4.92 -6.92
C THR A 12 -8.12 4.89 -5.42
N GLY A 13 -8.40 6.00 -4.73
CA GLY A 13 -8.40 6.03 -3.27
C GLY A 13 -9.53 5.16 -2.74
N VAL A 14 -9.20 4.20 -1.88
CA VAL A 14 -10.19 3.34 -1.22
C VAL A 14 -10.28 3.70 0.26
N MET A 15 -11.49 3.75 0.81
CA MET A 15 -11.68 3.83 2.26
C MET A 15 -11.60 2.42 2.85
N LEU A 16 -10.53 2.15 3.59
CA LEU A 16 -10.32 0.88 4.26
C LEU A 16 -10.57 1.03 5.76
N ARG A 17 -11.42 0.15 6.32
CA ARG A 17 -11.61 0.03 7.76
C ARG A 17 -10.80 -1.17 8.26
N LEU A 18 -9.79 -0.90 9.07
CA LEU A 18 -8.95 -1.90 9.71
C LEU A 18 -9.14 -1.85 11.23
N HIS A 19 -8.87 -2.97 11.89
CA HIS A 19 -8.79 -3.02 13.34
C HIS A 19 -7.60 -2.17 13.84
N GLU A 20 -7.70 -1.58 15.04
CA GLU A 20 -6.64 -0.70 15.58
C GLU A 20 -5.29 -1.41 15.67
N ASP A 21 -5.32 -2.69 16.05
CA ASP A 21 -4.13 -3.51 16.25
C ASP A 21 -3.32 -3.66 14.96
N MET A 22 -4.01 -3.87 13.82
CA MET A 22 -3.38 -3.90 12.51
C MET A 22 -2.75 -2.54 12.14
N LEU A 23 -3.41 -1.44 12.48
CA LEU A 23 -2.85 -0.10 12.25
C LEU A 23 -1.58 0.11 13.06
N ARG A 24 -1.53 -0.36 14.31
CA ARG A 24 -0.33 -0.27 15.16
C ARG A 24 0.83 -1.08 14.60
N ILE A 25 0.58 -2.29 14.12
CA ILE A 25 1.59 -3.14 13.47
C ILE A 25 2.16 -2.42 12.23
N ILE A 26 1.28 -1.89 11.38
CA ILE A 26 1.69 -1.15 10.18
C ILE A 26 2.53 0.08 10.56
N ASP A 27 2.14 0.82 11.60
CA ASP A 27 2.86 2.02 12.03
C ASP A 27 4.25 1.70 12.61
N ALA A 28 4.36 0.65 13.42
CA ALA A 28 5.64 0.17 13.92
C ALA A 28 6.58 -0.26 12.79
N GLU A 29 6.06 -0.92 11.76
CA GLU A 29 6.85 -1.31 10.59
C GLU A 29 7.24 -0.11 9.71
N ARG A 30 6.43 0.95 9.68
CA ARG A 30 6.78 2.20 9.00
C ARG A 30 7.96 2.91 9.68
N GLU A 31 7.98 2.93 11.01
CA GLU A 31 9.05 3.56 11.79
C GLU A 31 10.41 2.85 11.59
N ARG A 32 10.39 1.54 11.40
CA ARG A 32 11.58 0.73 11.15
C ARG A 32 12.17 0.90 9.75
N ARG A 33 11.44 1.50 8.80
CA ARG A 33 11.90 1.66 7.41
C ARG A 33 12.49 3.05 7.18
N PRO A 34 13.67 3.16 6.55
CA PRO A 34 14.36 4.43 6.32
C PRO A 34 13.59 5.36 5.36
N ASP A 35 12.80 4.80 4.45
CA ASP A 35 11.97 5.56 3.49
C ASP A 35 10.68 6.13 4.10
N MET A 36 10.37 5.81 5.36
CA MET A 36 9.18 6.23 6.11
C MET A 36 7.90 6.28 5.24
N PRO A 37 7.52 5.17 4.58
CA PRO A 37 6.45 5.17 3.59
C PRO A 37 5.14 5.64 4.22
N SER A 38 4.27 6.30 3.45
CA SER A 38 2.95 6.67 3.95
C SER A 38 2.15 5.41 4.32
N ARG A 39 1.24 5.49 5.31
CA ARG A 39 0.34 4.36 5.66
C ARG A 39 -0.30 3.69 4.42
N PRO A 40 -0.89 4.45 3.46
CA PRO A 40 -1.41 3.85 2.23
C PRO A 40 -0.35 3.17 1.36
N GLU A 41 0.90 3.64 1.35
CA GLU A 41 1.97 3.00 0.59
C GLU A 41 2.44 1.70 1.22
N MET A 42 2.54 1.63 2.55
CA MET A 42 2.86 0.40 3.25
C MET A 42 1.81 -0.68 2.96
N ILE A 43 0.53 -0.30 3.03
CA ILE A 43 -0.59 -1.20 2.70
C ILE A 43 -0.49 -1.68 1.24
N ARG A 44 -0.17 -0.79 0.28
CA ARG A 44 0.03 -1.19 -1.12
C ARG A 44 1.15 -2.21 -1.30
N ARG A 45 2.29 -2.03 -0.63
CA ARG A 45 3.42 -2.98 -0.70
C ARG A 45 3.03 -4.35 -0.16
N VAL A 46 2.41 -4.39 1.01
CA VAL A 46 1.94 -5.65 1.62
C VAL A 46 0.91 -6.36 0.73
N LEU A 47 -0.03 -5.61 0.15
CA LEU A 47 -1.03 -6.18 -0.77
C LEU A 47 -0.41 -6.68 -2.07
N ALA A 48 0.57 -5.97 -2.62
CA ALA A 48 1.28 -6.39 -3.83
C ALA A 48 2.04 -7.71 -3.57
N GLU A 49 2.83 -7.77 -2.49
CA GLU A 49 3.57 -8.99 -2.11
C GLU A 49 2.63 -10.17 -1.84
N TRP A 50 1.48 -9.93 -1.19
CA TRP A 50 0.46 -10.95 -0.96
C TRP A 50 -0.20 -11.42 -2.27
N ALA A 51 -0.52 -10.49 -3.17
CA ALA A 51 -1.13 -10.80 -4.46
C ALA A 51 -0.17 -11.60 -5.34
N GLU A 52 1.12 -11.23 -5.40
CA GLU A 52 2.15 -11.98 -6.11
C GLU A 52 2.24 -13.42 -5.58
N LYS A 53 2.30 -13.60 -4.27
CA LYS A 53 2.31 -14.95 -3.66
C LYS A 53 1.07 -15.77 -4.02
N LYS A 54 -0.11 -15.14 -4.08
CA LYS A 54 -1.37 -15.82 -4.44
C LYS A 54 -1.48 -16.16 -5.91
N ILE A 55 -0.98 -15.31 -6.79
CA ILE A 55 -0.91 -15.59 -8.22
C ILE A 55 0.00 -16.80 -8.47
N GLN A 56 1.18 -16.83 -7.83
CA GLN A 56 2.13 -17.93 -7.95
C GLN A 56 1.61 -19.27 -7.38
N ASP A 57 0.78 -19.21 -6.32
CA ASP A 57 0.12 -20.38 -5.73
C ASP A 57 -1.02 -20.94 -6.61
N SER A 58 -1.68 -20.08 -7.39
CA SER A 58 -2.78 -20.48 -8.29
C SER A 58 -2.32 -21.07 -9.62
N GLU A 59 -1.04 -20.88 -9.99
CA GLU A 59 -0.44 -21.47 -11.19
C GLU A 59 0.23 -22.84 -10.91
N LYS A 60 0.05 -23.38 -9.69
CA LYS A 60 0.68 -24.62 -9.25
C LYS A 60 -0.32 -25.77 -9.04
#